data_AF-A0A8T0XA02-F1
#
_entry.id   AF-A0A8T0XA02-F1
#
_cell.length_a   1.000
_cell.length_b   1.000
_cell.length_c   1.000
_cell.angle_alpha   90.00
_cell.angle_beta   90.00
_cell.angle_gamma   90.00
#
_symmetry.space_group_name_H-M   'P 1'
#
loop_
_entity.id
_entity.type
_entity.pdbx_description
1 polymer ?
#
loop_
_entity_poly.entity_id
_entity_poly.type
_entity_poly.pdbx_seq_one_letter_code
_entity_poly.pdbx_strand_id
1 'polypeptide(L)'
;MAAAAAEGTAKKSGGEMTVVRGLDVARYMGRWYEIASVPSFFQPRDGRNTRATYALQEDGATVDVLNETWSKGKRDYIEGTAYKADPASDEAKLKILCRKTSIDEEVYNQLVERAREEGYDVSKLHRTPQDDPPPESDAAPTDTKGVWWFKSLFGK
;
A
#
# COMPACT_ATOMS: atom_id res chain seq x y z
N MET A 1 9.13 -3.76 10.57
CA MET A 1 9.27 -2.51 9.80
C MET A 1 7.88 -2.02 9.46
N ALA A 2 7.60 -0.76 9.78
CA ALA A 2 6.40 -0.04 9.38
C ALA A 2 6.82 1.18 8.55
N ALA A 3 5.93 1.65 7.68
CA ALA A 3 6.16 2.82 6.84
C ALA A 3 4.86 3.61 6.73
N ALA A 4 4.93 4.93 6.94
CA ALA A 4 3.95 5.82 6.32
C ALA A 4 4.32 5.95 4.84
N ALA A 5 3.36 5.70 3.95
CA ALA A 5 3.52 5.80 2.51
C ALA A 5 2.46 6.77 1.96
N ALA A 6 2.86 7.65 1.04
CA ALA A 6 1.97 8.62 0.42
C ALA A 6 1.83 8.36 -1.10
N GLU A 7 0.60 8.20 -1.63
CA GLU A 7 0.24 7.77 -3.02
C GLU A 7 -1.03 8.49 -3.67
N GLY A 8 -1.07 9.79 -4.09
CA GLY A 8 -2.26 10.62 -4.57
C GLY A 8 -2.91 11.78 -3.69
N THR A 9 -2.91 13.07 -4.04
CA THR A 9 -2.82 14.21 -3.06
C THR A 9 -3.66 14.32 -1.76
N ALA A 10 -2.98 14.76 -0.71
CA ALA A 10 -3.49 15.74 0.26
C ALA A 10 -3.44 17.18 -0.29
N LYS A 11 -4.56 17.89 -0.21
CA LYS A 11 -4.71 19.26 -0.69
C LYS A 11 -3.82 20.23 0.11
N LYS A 12 -2.88 20.89 -0.58
CA LYS A 12 -1.89 21.82 -0.02
C LYS A 12 -2.52 22.89 0.89
N SER A 13 -2.37 22.72 2.20
CA SER A 13 -2.60 23.76 3.20
C SER A 13 -1.35 23.95 4.07
N GLY A 14 -0.36 24.65 3.52
CA GLY A 14 0.75 25.24 4.28
C GLY A 14 2.08 24.47 4.33
N GLY A 15 2.10 23.13 4.23
CA GLY A 15 3.32 22.32 4.31
C GLY A 15 3.90 21.87 2.97
N GLU A 16 5.24 21.78 2.87
CA GLU A 16 5.90 20.96 1.85
C GLU A 16 5.91 19.49 2.29
N MET A 17 5.18 18.63 1.59
CA MET A 17 5.21 17.18 1.84
C MET A 17 6.60 16.63 1.50
N THR A 18 7.25 15.96 2.45
CA THR A 18 8.61 15.44 2.27
C THR A 18 8.58 14.01 1.75
N VAL A 19 8.64 13.85 0.42
CA VAL A 19 8.81 12.52 -0.20
C VAL A 19 10.17 11.92 0.20
N VAL A 20 10.18 10.64 0.59
CA VAL A 20 11.40 9.91 0.96
C VAL A 20 12.39 9.91 -0.20
N ARG A 21 13.51 10.62 -0.04
CA ARG A 21 14.62 10.64 -1.00
C ARG A 21 15.50 9.41 -0.83
N GLY A 22 15.95 8.83 -1.94
CA GLY A 22 16.85 7.67 -1.91
C GLY A 22 16.19 6.37 -1.45
N LEU A 23 14.90 6.19 -1.72
CA LEU A 23 14.18 4.93 -1.44
C LEU A 23 14.89 3.75 -2.11
N ASP A 24 15.32 2.78 -1.30
CA ASP A 24 15.76 1.47 -1.78
C ASP A 24 14.53 0.67 -2.24
N VAL A 25 14.26 0.73 -3.54
CA VAL A 25 13.08 0.10 -4.16
C VAL A 25 13.07 -1.41 -3.91
N ALA A 26 14.23 -2.07 -3.96
CA ALA A 26 14.33 -3.51 -3.72
C ALA A 26 13.89 -3.90 -2.30
N ARG A 27 14.22 -3.08 -1.28
CA ARG A 27 13.72 -3.28 0.10
C ARG A 27 12.24 -2.97 0.28
N TYR A 28 11.62 -2.23 -0.63
CA TYR A 28 10.20 -1.93 -0.59
C TYR A 28 9.33 -3.08 -1.12
N MET A 29 9.89 -3.99 -1.91
CA MET A 29 9.18 -5.11 -2.55
C MET A 29 8.56 -6.12 -1.57
N GLY A 30 7.66 -6.95 -2.06
CA GLY A 30 6.86 -7.90 -1.28
C GLY A 30 5.60 -7.25 -0.69
N ARG A 31 5.00 -7.92 0.30
CA ARG A 31 3.68 -7.59 0.86
C ARG A 31 3.76 -6.48 1.93
N TRP A 32 2.76 -5.60 1.91
CA TRP A 32 2.46 -4.61 2.94
C TRP A 32 0.96 -4.61 3.26
N TYR A 33 0.63 -4.64 4.54
CA TYR A 33 -0.74 -4.55 5.04
C TYR A 33 -1.09 -3.08 5.31
N GLU A 34 -2.27 -2.65 4.86
CA GLU A 34 -2.79 -1.32 5.17
C GLU A 34 -3.31 -1.31 6.61
N ILE A 35 -2.67 -0.54 7.48
CA ILE A 35 -3.06 -0.38 8.89
C ILE A 35 -4.05 0.76 9.04
N ALA A 36 -3.85 1.84 8.28
CA ALA A 36 -4.79 2.95 8.20
C ALA A 36 -4.67 3.69 6.87
N SER A 37 -5.75 4.29 6.40
CA SER A 37 -5.79 5.09 5.17
C SER A 37 -6.82 6.20 5.28
N VAL A 38 -6.70 7.21 4.40
CA VAL A 38 -7.81 8.13 4.12
C VAL A 38 -8.70 7.45 3.06
N PRO A 39 -9.96 7.08 3.36
CA PRO A 39 -10.76 6.23 2.48
C PRO A 39 -10.96 6.81 1.08
N SER A 40 -10.64 6.00 0.08
CA SER A 40 -10.92 6.29 -1.33
C SER A 40 -12.37 5.93 -1.67
N PHE A 41 -13.06 6.71 -2.50
CA PHE A 41 -14.42 6.39 -2.97
C PHE A 41 -14.53 5.03 -3.69
N PHE A 42 -13.42 4.50 -4.18
CA PHE A 42 -13.31 3.19 -4.83
C PHE A 42 -13.10 2.01 -3.86
N GLN A 43 -12.82 2.26 -2.58
CA GLN A 43 -12.67 1.20 -1.57
C GLN A 43 -14.02 0.87 -0.92
N PRO A 44 -14.33 -0.41 -0.66
CA PRO A 44 -15.54 -0.79 0.06
C PRO A 44 -15.49 -0.28 1.51
N ARG A 45 -16.62 0.25 2.01
CA ARG A 45 -16.73 0.80 3.37
C ARG A 45 -16.52 -0.23 4.49
N ASP A 46 -16.74 -1.51 4.18
CA ASP A 46 -16.49 -2.66 5.06
C ASP A 46 -15.22 -3.44 4.64
N GLY A 47 -14.34 -2.79 3.87
CA GLY A 47 -13.06 -3.33 3.45
C GLY A 47 -12.16 -3.67 4.64
N ARG A 48 -11.64 -4.89 4.64
CA ARG A 48 -10.70 -5.41 5.63
C ARG A 48 -9.65 -6.29 4.98
N ASN A 49 -8.59 -6.60 5.72
CA ASN A 49 -7.43 -7.36 5.22
C ASN A 49 -6.76 -6.70 3.99
N THR A 50 -6.93 -5.38 3.85
CA THR A 50 -6.43 -4.62 2.70
C THR A 50 -4.91 -4.64 2.68
N ARG A 51 -4.33 -4.92 1.52
CA ARG A 51 -2.87 -5.06 1.36
C ARG A 51 -2.44 -4.78 -0.07
N ALA A 52 -1.18 -4.39 -0.22
CA ALA A 52 -0.50 -4.27 -1.49
C ALA A 52 0.69 -5.24 -1.53
N THR A 53 0.92 -5.88 -2.67
CA THR A 53 2.15 -6.66 -2.94
C THR A 53 2.84 -6.04 -4.13
N TYR A 54 4.11 -5.66 -3.94
CA TYR A 54 4.94 -4.98 -4.94
C TYR A 54 6.02 -5.94 -5.46
N ALA A 55 6.19 -6.06 -6.77
CA ALA A 55 7.25 -6.87 -7.39
C ALA A 55 8.03 -6.03 -8.42
N LEU A 56 9.36 -5.99 -8.31
CA LEU A 56 10.21 -5.24 -9.24
C LEU A 56 10.37 -6.04 -10.53
N GLN A 57 10.09 -5.43 -11.67
CA GLN A 57 10.29 -6.07 -12.98
C GLN A 57 11.79 -6.18 -13.33
N GLU A 58 12.11 -7.01 -14.32
CA GLU A 58 13.50 -7.23 -14.78
C GLU A 58 14.18 -5.96 -15.33
N ASP A 59 13.41 -4.94 -15.70
CA ASP A 59 13.92 -3.63 -16.14
C ASP A 59 14.54 -2.79 -15.00
N GLY A 60 14.29 -3.15 -13.73
CA GLY A 60 14.73 -2.41 -12.54
C GLY A 60 14.10 -1.02 -12.37
N ALA A 61 13.08 -0.68 -13.16
CA ALA A 61 12.48 0.65 -13.26
C ALA A 61 10.96 0.65 -13.03
N THR A 62 10.27 -0.46 -13.32
CA THR A 62 8.83 -0.63 -13.13
C THR A 62 8.51 -1.68 -12.05
N VAL A 63 7.38 -1.51 -11.40
CA VAL A 63 6.94 -2.33 -10.27
C VAL A 63 5.52 -2.81 -10.51
N ASP A 64 5.29 -4.11 -10.53
CA ASP A 64 3.94 -4.68 -10.52
C ASP A 64 3.32 -4.55 -9.13
N VAL A 65 2.06 -4.13 -9.09
CA VAL A 65 1.32 -3.84 -7.87
C VAL A 65 0.01 -4.61 -7.88
N LEU A 66 -0.12 -5.58 -6.98
CA LEU A 66 -1.36 -6.27 -6.66
C LEU A 66 -1.95 -5.65 -5.39
N ASN A 67 -3.07 -4.93 -5.52
CA ASN A 67 -3.87 -4.46 -4.39
C ASN A 67 -5.03 -5.44 -4.13
N GLU A 68 -5.23 -5.83 -2.88
CA GLU A 68 -6.29 -6.76 -2.46
C GLU A 68 -7.07 -6.17 -1.27
N THR A 69 -8.37 -6.47 -1.19
CA THR A 69 -9.22 -6.19 -0.02
C THR A 69 -10.31 -7.26 0.11
N TRP A 70 -10.85 -7.45 1.31
CA TRP A 70 -11.98 -8.34 1.56
C TRP A 70 -13.18 -7.55 2.03
N SER A 71 -14.35 -7.78 1.43
CA SER A 71 -15.65 -7.23 1.82
C SER A 71 -16.66 -8.37 1.89
N LYS A 72 -17.45 -8.45 2.97
CA LYS A 72 -18.45 -9.51 3.20
C LYS A 72 -17.93 -10.95 3.01
N GLY A 73 -16.67 -11.18 3.33
CA GLY A 73 -15.98 -12.47 3.17
C GLY A 73 -15.46 -12.78 1.76
N LYS A 74 -15.75 -11.94 0.75
CA LYS A 74 -15.25 -12.07 -0.62
C LYS A 74 -13.97 -11.25 -0.80
N ARG A 75 -12.98 -11.82 -1.50
CA ARG A 75 -11.79 -11.10 -2.01
C ARG A 75 -12.16 -10.30 -3.26
N ASP A 76 -11.78 -9.02 -3.27
CA ASP A 76 -11.70 -8.18 -4.46
C ASP A 76 -10.25 -7.70 -4.62
N TYR A 77 -9.79 -7.54 -5.86
CA TYR A 77 -8.39 -7.17 -6.15
C TYR A 77 -8.28 -6.36 -7.44
N ILE A 78 -7.18 -5.63 -7.58
CA ILE A 78 -6.78 -4.93 -8.80
C ILE A 78 -5.26 -5.01 -8.99
N GLU A 79 -4.84 -5.21 -10.23
CA GLU A 79 -3.45 -5.26 -10.66
C GLU A 79 -3.11 -4.03 -11.49
N GLY A 80 -1.85 -3.61 -11.47
CA GLY A 80 -1.33 -2.54 -12.31
C GLY A 80 0.18 -2.40 -12.17
N THR A 81 0.77 -1.51 -12.96
CA THR A 81 2.22 -1.26 -12.94
C THR A 81 2.49 0.17 -12.48
N ALA A 82 3.34 0.32 -11.48
CA ALA A 82 3.84 1.59 -10.99
C ALA A 82 5.21 1.91 -11.59
N TYR A 83 5.43 3.20 -11.82
CA TYR A 83 6.70 3.78 -12.24
C TYR A 83 6.99 4.99 -11.34
N LYS A 84 8.23 5.49 -11.38
CA LYS A 84 8.61 6.68 -10.63
C LYS A 84 7.79 7.90 -11.09
N ALA A 85 6.98 8.46 -10.20
CA ALA A 85 6.15 9.62 -10.49
C ALA A 85 6.98 10.84 -10.93
N ASP A 86 6.38 11.69 -11.76
CA ASP A 86 6.92 13.00 -12.11
C ASP A 86 7.08 13.86 -10.85
N PRO A 87 8.28 14.40 -10.55
CA PRO A 87 8.48 15.33 -9.43
C PRO A 87 7.61 16.59 -9.46
N ALA A 88 7.03 16.95 -10.61
CA ALA A 88 6.05 18.04 -10.76
C ALA A 88 4.59 17.62 -10.49
N SER A 89 4.32 16.34 -10.19
CA SER A 89 2.98 15.85 -9.88
C SER A 89 2.59 16.19 -8.44
N ASP A 90 1.60 17.07 -8.29
CA ASP A 90 0.94 17.34 -7.01
C ASP A 90 -0.02 16.19 -6.62
N GLU A 91 0.44 14.93 -6.46
CA GLU A 91 -0.44 13.78 -6.10
C GLU A 91 0.15 12.74 -5.06
N ALA A 92 0.08 13.02 -3.72
CA ALA A 92 0.34 12.19 -2.49
C ALA A 92 -0.81 11.69 -1.47
N LYS A 93 -1.31 10.42 -1.39
CA LYS A 93 -2.45 9.92 -0.53
C LYS A 93 -1.91 9.25 0.72
N LEU A 94 -2.33 9.66 1.91
CA LEU A 94 -1.82 9.05 3.14
C LEU A 94 -2.33 7.62 3.36
N LYS A 95 -1.38 6.69 3.49
CA LYS A 95 -1.56 5.34 4.06
C LYS A 95 -0.48 5.08 5.12
N ILE A 96 -0.85 4.35 6.17
CA ILE A 96 0.08 3.73 7.12
C ILE A 96 0.13 2.25 6.78
N LEU A 97 1.32 1.76 6.42
CA LEU A 97 1.57 0.39 5.98
C LEU A 97 2.51 -0.35 6.95
N CYS A 98 2.29 -1.65 7.12
CA CYS A 98 3.16 -2.50 7.94
C CYS A 98 3.49 -3.82 7.24
N ARG A 99 4.66 -4.41 7.54
CA ARG A 99 5.02 -5.77 7.10
C ARG A 99 4.29 -6.88 7.88
N LYS A 100 3.51 -6.51 8.89
CA LYS A 100 2.63 -7.39 9.67
C LYS A 100 1.19 -6.87 9.61
N THR A 101 0.23 -7.70 9.95
CA THR A 101 -1.20 -7.37 10.10
C THR A 101 -1.47 -6.36 11.22
N SER A 102 -0.54 -6.21 12.17
CA SER A 102 -0.60 -5.23 13.24
C SER A 102 0.67 -4.36 13.30
N ILE A 103 0.57 -3.24 14.00
CA ILE A 103 1.67 -2.35 14.37
C ILE A 103 1.61 -2.12 15.88
N ASP A 104 2.74 -1.78 16.48
CA ASP A 104 2.75 -1.27 17.85
C ASP A 104 2.02 0.08 17.94
N GLU A 105 1.30 0.30 19.04
CA GLU A 105 0.43 1.47 19.22
C GLU A 105 1.24 2.77 19.40
N GLU A 106 2.41 2.73 20.03
CA GLU A 106 3.29 3.90 20.15
C GLU A 106 3.82 4.29 18.76
N VAL A 107 4.30 3.30 17.99
CA VAL A 107 4.78 3.51 16.61
C VAL A 107 3.67 4.03 15.70
N TYR A 108 2.44 3.53 15.84
CA TYR A 108 1.29 4.09 15.09
C TYR A 108 1.09 5.57 15.41
N ASN A 109 1.05 5.93 16.69
CA ASN A 109 0.81 7.30 17.11
C ASN A 109 1.95 8.24 16.67
N GLN A 110 3.21 7.80 16.69
CA GLN A 110 4.34 8.53 16.09
C GLN A 110 4.14 8.80 14.59
N LEU A 111 3.65 7.82 13.82
CA LEU A 111 3.36 8.01 12.38
C LEU A 111 2.15 8.93 12.13
N VAL A 112 1.14 8.91 13.00
CA VAL A 112 -0.03 9.83 12.92
C VAL A 112 0.37 11.27 13.25
N GLU A 113 1.13 11.49 14.33
CA GLU A 113 1.64 12.83 14.66
C GLU A 113 2.55 13.36 13.56
N ARG A 114 3.42 12.50 12.99
CA ARG A 114 4.25 12.89 11.85
C ARG A 114 3.43 13.31 10.63
N ALA A 115 2.35 12.58 10.32
CA ALA A 115 1.44 12.98 9.25
C ALA A 115 0.73 14.31 9.55
N ARG A 116 0.39 14.59 10.81
CA ARG A 116 -0.16 15.90 11.22
C ARG A 116 0.85 17.03 11.04
N GLU A 117 2.11 16.83 11.42
CA GLU A 117 3.21 17.79 11.19
C GLU A 117 3.40 18.12 9.70
N GLU A 118 3.25 17.13 8.82
CA GLU A 118 3.34 17.28 7.36
C GLU A 118 2.06 17.87 6.72
N GLY A 119 1.05 18.23 7.53
CA GLY A 119 -0.15 18.92 7.09
C GLY A 119 -1.30 18.02 6.62
N TYR A 120 -1.23 16.70 6.86
CA TYR A 120 -2.35 15.80 6.59
C TYR A 120 -3.48 15.97 7.61
N ASP A 121 -4.72 15.98 7.13
CA ASP A 121 -5.90 15.94 7.99
C ASP A 121 -6.12 14.54 8.56
N VAL A 122 -5.42 14.25 9.67
CA VAL A 122 -5.47 12.97 10.36
C VAL A 122 -6.84 12.64 10.98
N SER A 123 -7.79 13.59 11.04
CA SER A 123 -9.17 13.28 11.46
C SER A 123 -9.91 12.42 10.42
N LYS A 124 -9.43 12.41 9.17
CA LYS A 124 -9.92 11.54 8.08
C LYS A 124 -9.19 10.20 7.98
N LEU A 125 -8.27 9.91 8.89
CA LEU A 125 -7.51 8.66 8.89
C LEU A 125 -8.34 7.56 9.58
N HIS A 126 -8.71 6.52 8.84
CA HIS A 126 -9.43 5.37 9.37
C HIS A 126 -8.49 4.17 9.48
N ARG A 127 -8.56 3.42 10.60
CA ARG A 127 -7.87 2.12 10.70
C ARG A 127 -8.57 1.09 9.83
N THR A 128 -7.78 0.30 9.12
CA THR A 128 -8.24 -0.79 8.28
C THR A 128 -8.14 -2.09 9.08
N PRO A 129 -9.25 -2.82 9.34
CA PRO A 129 -9.19 -4.04 10.13
C PRO A 129 -8.35 -5.13 9.44
N GLN A 130 -7.53 -5.83 10.22
CA GLN A 130 -6.69 -6.95 9.78
C GLN A 130 -6.93 -8.16 10.70
N ASP A 131 -7.09 -9.35 10.13
CA ASP A 131 -7.13 -10.62 10.85
C ASP A 131 -5.71 -11.17 11.07
N ASP A 132 -5.51 -11.97 12.13
CA ASP A 132 -4.24 -12.68 12.39
C ASP A 132 -4.54 -14.16 12.78
N PRO A 133 -4.19 -15.16 11.94
CA PRO A 133 -3.58 -14.99 10.62
C PRO A 133 -4.53 -14.31 9.60
N PRO A 134 -3.99 -13.56 8.62
CA PRO A 134 -4.80 -12.97 7.55
C PRO A 134 -5.33 -14.06 6.62
N PRO A 135 -6.40 -13.79 5.85
CA PRO A 135 -6.85 -14.71 4.81
C PRO A 135 -5.75 -14.90 3.76
N GLU A 136 -5.44 -16.14 3.44
CA GLU A 136 -4.59 -16.46 2.30
C GLU A 136 -5.32 -16.12 0.99
N SER A 137 -4.53 -15.84 -0.06
CA SER A 137 -5.05 -15.81 -1.42
C SER A 137 -4.16 -16.64 -2.34
N ASP A 138 -4.78 -17.52 -3.12
CA ASP A 138 -4.11 -18.49 -4.00
C ASP A 138 -3.29 -17.87 -5.15
N ALA A 139 -3.20 -16.52 -5.18
CA ALA A 139 -2.61 -15.73 -6.24
C ALA A 139 -1.62 -14.67 -5.73
N ALA A 140 -1.39 -14.54 -4.41
CA ALA A 140 -0.31 -13.68 -3.94
C ALA A 140 1.04 -14.37 -4.22
N PRO A 141 2.01 -13.70 -4.87
CA PRO A 141 3.35 -14.26 -5.04
C PRO A 141 3.91 -14.64 -3.66
N THR A 142 4.21 -15.92 -3.44
CA THR A 142 5.08 -16.29 -2.32
C THR A 142 6.43 -15.63 -2.58
N ASP A 143 6.97 -14.93 -1.57
CA ASP A 143 8.27 -14.27 -1.65
C ASP A 143 9.39 -15.32 -1.75
N THR A 144 9.61 -15.77 -2.98
CA THR A 144 10.71 -16.64 -3.39
C THR A 144 11.26 -16.05 -4.67
N LYS A 145 12.51 -15.60 -4.59
CA LYS A 145 13.30 -15.03 -5.68
C LYS A 145 13.17 -15.84 -6.99
N GLY A 146 12.48 -15.27 -7.97
CA GLY A 146 12.48 -15.70 -9.37
C GLY A 146 11.37 -16.68 -9.79
N VAL A 147 11.15 -16.71 -11.11
CA VAL A 147 10.26 -17.59 -11.88
C VAL A 147 8.75 -17.25 -11.85
N TRP A 148 8.33 -16.40 -12.79
CA TRP A 148 6.94 -16.26 -13.23
C TRP A 148 6.76 -16.87 -14.64
N TRP A 149 6.56 -18.19 -14.69
CA TRP A 149 6.08 -18.93 -15.86
C TRP A 149 5.10 -20.01 -15.38
N PHE A 150 4.08 -20.35 -16.19
CA PHE A 150 2.88 -21.15 -15.86
C PHE A 150 1.83 -20.37 -15.03
N LYS A 151 0.57 -20.16 -15.46
CA LYS A 151 -0.28 -20.75 -16.55
C LYS A 151 -1.35 -19.70 -16.96
N SER A 152 -2.10 -19.82 -18.08
CA SER A 152 -2.00 -20.67 -19.28
C SER A 152 -3.04 -20.21 -20.30
N LEU A 153 -2.74 -20.50 -21.57
CA LEU A 153 -3.72 -20.79 -22.61
C LEU A 153 -5.00 -21.46 -22.07
N PHE A 154 -6.17 -20.88 -22.33
CA PHE A 154 -7.41 -21.53 -22.80
C PHE A 154 -8.51 -20.47 -23.03
N GLY A 155 -8.62 -20.01 -24.28
CA GLY A 155 -9.64 -19.07 -24.75
C GLY A 155 -9.31 -18.70 -26.19
N LYS A 156 -10.19 -19.09 -27.13
CA LYS A 156 -10.01 -18.84 -28.58
C LYS A 156 -10.34 -17.40 -28.94
#